data_AF-A0A965AZZ1-F1
#
_entry.id   AF-A0A965AZZ1-F1
#
_cell.length_a   1.000
_cell.length_b   1.000
_cell.length_c   1.000
_cell.angle_alpha   90.00
_cell.angle_beta   90.00
_cell.angle_gamma   90.00
#
_symmetry.space_group_name_H-M   'P 1'
#
loop_
_entity.id
_entity.type
_entity.pdbx_description
1 polymer ?
#
loop_
_entity_poly.entity_id
_entity_poly.type
_entity_poly.pdbx_seq_one_letter_code
_entity_poly.pdbx_strand_id
1 'polypeptide(L)'
;AFLADPASADDLTQETFLRAIGALPRFAGRSSARTWLLSIARRVVVDQIRHNQARPRCTGGVDLEGLLDSRQQAARFEDITEIRILLEGLDPDRRSALVLTQVLGLSYAEAAEVCGCPVGTIRSRVARARDDLITAARSDDRAG
;
A
#
# COMPACT_ATOMS: atom_id res chain seq x y z
N ALA A 1 -5.15 6.69 -7.52
CA ALA A 1 -3.73 7.03 -7.70
C ALA A 1 -3.16 7.68 -6.44
N PHE A 2 -2.77 6.88 -5.43
CA PHE A 2 -1.94 7.37 -4.31
C PHE A 2 -0.69 6.51 -4.10
N LEU A 3 -0.53 5.43 -4.88
CA LEU A 3 0.67 4.59 -4.91
C LEU A 3 1.20 4.38 -6.32
N ALA A 4 0.70 5.15 -7.30
CA ALA A 4 1.01 4.98 -8.71
C ALA A 4 2.09 5.94 -9.22
N ASP A 5 2.47 6.96 -8.45
CA ASP A 5 3.60 7.82 -8.80
C ASP A 5 4.87 7.25 -8.13
N PRO A 6 5.82 6.68 -8.89
CA PRO A 6 7.08 6.19 -8.34
C PRO A 6 7.83 7.25 -7.55
N ALA A 7 7.73 8.53 -7.95
CA ALA A 7 8.36 9.64 -7.23
C ALA A 7 7.79 9.77 -5.81
N SER A 8 6.48 9.59 -5.63
CA SER A 8 5.87 9.56 -4.30
C SER A 8 6.33 8.38 -3.43
N ALA A 9 6.65 7.22 -4.02
CA ALA A 9 7.09 6.05 -3.25
C ALA A 9 8.52 6.24 -2.70
N ASP A 10 9.40 6.83 -3.51
CA ASP A 10 10.77 7.14 -3.11
C ASP A 10 10.81 8.20 -2.00
N ASP A 11 10.01 9.27 -2.14
CA ASP A 11 9.88 10.32 -1.13
C ASP A 11 9.37 9.77 0.21
N LEU A 12 8.33 8.93 0.17
CA LEU A 12 7.77 8.29 1.37
C LEU A 12 8.79 7.34 2.02
N THR A 13 9.62 6.67 1.21
CA THR A 13 10.70 5.82 1.70
C THR A 13 11.78 6.65 2.39
N GLN A 14 12.22 7.75 1.78
CA GLN A 14 13.18 8.66 2.41
C GLN A 14 12.64 9.21 3.73
N GLU A 15 11.42 9.74 3.74
CA GLU A 15 10.78 10.26 4.96
C GLU A 15 10.66 9.19 6.05
N THR A 16 10.36 7.94 5.67
CA THR A 16 10.34 6.80 6.59
C THR A 16 11.71 6.61 7.26
N PHE A 17 12.79 6.59 6.47
CA PHE A 17 14.14 6.41 7.02
C PHE A 17 14.61 7.60 7.85
N LEU A 18 14.27 8.84 7.46
CA LEU A 18 14.57 10.03 8.26
C LEU A 18 13.90 9.95 9.63
N ARG A 19 12.61 9.60 9.69
CA ARG A 19 11.90 9.38 10.96
C ARG A 19 12.48 8.21 11.75
N ALA A 20 12.88 7.12 11.07
CA ALA A 20 13.46 5.95 11.71
C ALA A 20 14.81 6.26 12.35
N ILE A 21 15.72 6.94 11.64
CA ILE A 21 17.04 7.33 12.16
C ILE A 21 16.88 8.23 13.40
N GLY A 22 15.99 9.22 13.36
CA GLY A 22 15.71 10.08 14.51
C GLY A 22 15.05 9.34 15.68
N ALA A 23 14.30 8.27 15.43
CA ALA A 23 13.65 7.46 16.46
C ALA A 23 14.52 6.30 16.98
N LEU A 24 15.57 5.92 16.27
CA LEU A 24 16.40 4.74 16.54
C LEU A 24 16.96 4.70 17.98
N PRO A 25 17.44 5.80 18.60
CA PRO A 25 17.93 5.76 19.99
C PRO A 25 16.85 5.35 21.01
N ARG A 26 15.57 5.48 20.67
CA ARG A 26 14.42 5.11 21.52
C ARG A 26 13.84 3.74 21.17
N PHE A 27 14.42 3.03 20.21
CA PHE A 27 13.93 1.71 19.85
C PHE A 27 14.23 0.71 20.97
N ALA A 28 13.16 0.27 21.65
CA ALA A 28 13.25 -0.56 22.84
C ALA A 28 13.26 -2.07 22.57
N GLY A 29 13.34 -2.52 21.31
CA GLY A 29 13.39 -3.95 20.97
C GLY A 29 12.13 -4.75 21.32
N ARG A 30 10.98 -4.09 21.54
CA ARG A 30 9.71 -4.77 21.88
C ARG A 30 9.06 -5.50 20.70
N SER A 31 9.52 -5.25 19.49
CA SER A 31 9.18 -5.96 18.26
C SER A 31 10.40 -6.06 17.37
N SER A 32 10.29 -6.82 16.28
CA SER A 32 11.39 -6.89 15.30
C SER A 32 11.65 -5.50 14.70
N ALA A 33 12.90 -5.23 14.32
CA ALA A 33 13.25 -3.98 13.64
C ALA A 33 12.42 -3.77 12.36
N ARG A 34 12.06 -4.86 11.67
CA ARG A 34 11.19 -4.85 10.49
C ARG A 34 9.78 -4.37 10.83
N THR A 35 9.15 -4.95 11.85
CA THR A 35 7.80 -4.56 12.31
C THR A 35 7.78 -3.10 12.78
N TRP A 36 8.81 -2.69 13.53
CA TRP A 36 8.97 -1.31 13.96
C TRP A 36 9.10 -0.33 12.78
N LEU A 37 9.97 -0.61 11.80
CA LEU A 37 10.16 0.24 10.63
C LEU A 37 8.90 0.33 9.77
N LEU A 38 8.21 -0.79 9.54
CA LEU A 38 6.94 -0.81 8.81
C LEU A 38 5.84 -0.02 9.52
N SER A 39 5.88 0.05 10.85
CA SER A 39 4.96 0.90 11.63
C SER A 39 5.22 2.39 11.40
N ILE A 40 6.48 2.79 11.20
CA ILE A 40 6.85 4.15 10.80
C ILE A 40 6.38 4.42 9.37
N ALA A 41 6.69 3.52 8.44
CA ALA A 41 6.29 3.62 7.03
C ALA A 41 4.77 3.79 6.89
N ARG A 42 3.98 2.99 7.60
CA ARG A 42 2.52 3.11 7.60
C ARG A 42 2.05 4.49 8.03
N ARG A 43 2.62 5.05 9.11
CA ARG A 43 2.25 6.38 9.60
C ARG A 43 2.55 7.45 8.54
N VAL A 44 3.73 7.40 7.94
CA VAL A 44 4.12 8.31 6.84
C VAL A 44 3.13 8.25 5.68
N VAL A 45 2.76 7.05 5.23
CA VAL A 45 1.77 6.86 4.14
C VAL A 45 0.38 7.37 4.53
N VAL A 46 -0.09 7.08 5.74
CA VAL A 46 -1.41 7.53 6.22
C VAL A 46 -1.46 9.06 6.33
N ASP A 47 -0.40 9.68 6.84
CA ASP A 47 -0.28 11.13 6.92
C ASP A 47 -0.33 11.77 5.52
N GLN A 48 0.37 11.18 4.55
CA GLN A 48 0.36 11.65 3.15
C GLN A 48 -1.03 11.53 2.50
N ILE A 49 -1.72 10.39 2.71
CA ILE A 49 -3.09 10.21 2.18
C ILE A 49 -4.03 11.27 2.76
N ARG A 50 -3.96 11.51 4.07
CA ARG A 50 -4.77 12.55 4.74
C ARG A 50 -4.44 13.94 4.22
N HIS A 51 -3.15 14.25 4.06
CA HIS A 51 -2.70 15.53 3.51
C HIS A 51 -3.28 15.77 2.10
N ASN A 52 -3.23 14.76 1.24
CA ASN A 52 -3.72 14.89 -0.12
C ASN A 52 -5.26 14.96 -0.22
N GLN A 53 -5.98 14.29 0.69
CA GLN A 53 -7.44 14.38 0.77
C GLN A 53 -7.92 15.76 1.25
N ALA A 54 -7.13 16.45 2.06
CA ALA A 54 -7.46 17.77 2.60
C ALA A 54 -7.27 18.93 1.59
N ARG A 55 -6.63 18.67 0.44
CA ARG A 55 -6.32 19.70 -0.57
C ARG A 55 -7.36 19.68 -1.71
N PRO A 56 -7.89 20.83 -2.17
CA PRO A 56 -8.75 20.88 -3.34
C PRO A 56 -8.03 20.27 -4.54
N ARG A 57 -8.71 19.38 -5.27
CA ARG A 57 -8.17 18.80 -6.51
C ARG A 57 -7.97 19.90 -7.53
N CYS A 58 -6.74 20.37 -7.72
CA CYS A 58 -6.38 21.05 -8.96
C CYS A 58 -6.45 20.00 -10.06
N THR A 59 -7.42 20.12 -10.97
CA THR A 59 -7.47 19.35 -12.22
C THR A 59 -6.32 19.82 -13.11
N GLY A 60 -5.10 19.37 -12.82
CA GLY A 60 -3.98 19.41 -13.75
C GLY A 60 -4.22 18.34 -14.81
N GLY A 61 -4.18 18.74 -16.08
CA GLY A 61 -4.49 17.89 -17.23
C GLY A 61 -3.73 16.56 -17.19
N VAL A 62 -4.44 15.50 -17.56
CA VAL A 62 -3.84 14.19 -17.80
C VAL A 62 -2.84 14.35 -18.93
N ASP A 63 -1.55 14.28 -18.62
CA ASP A 63 -0.51 14.18 -19.63
C ASP A 63 -0.58 12.78 -20.26
N LEU A 64 -1.28 12.71 -21.40
CA LEU A 64 -1.53 11.51 -22.18
C LEU A 64 -0.25 11.01 -22.89
N GLU A 65 0.82 11.82 -22.92
CA GLU A 65 2.00 11.60 -23.74
C GLU A 65 2.97 10.56 -23.11
N GLY A 66 2.96 10.40 -21.79
CA GLY A 66 3.75 9.38 -21.08
C GLY A 66 3.19 7.95 -21.14
N LEU A 67 1.96 7.77 -21.63
CA LEU A 67 1.29 6.46 -21.67
C LEU A 67 1.69 5.59 -22.88
N LEU A 68 2.35 6.18 -23.89
CA LEU A 68 2.61 5.51 -25.18
C LEU A 68 3.97 4.79 -25.25
N ASP A 69 4.92 5.13 -24.38
CA ASP A 69 6.30 4.61 -24.44
C ASP A 69 6.49 3.24 -23.75
N SER A 70 5.49 2.76 -23.01
CA SER A 70 5.57 1.54 -22.18
C SER A 70 5.21 0.24 -22.91
N ARG A 71 4.86 0.30 -24.20
CA ARG A 71 4.22 -0.82 -24.93
C ARG A 71 5.13 -2.01 -25.30
N GLN A 72 6.42 -1.99 -24.97
CA GLN A 72 7.37 -2.99 -25.47
C GLN A 72 7.80 -4.06 -24.44
N GLN A 73 7.24 -4.07 -23.23
CA GLN A 73 7.57 -5.04 -22.16
C GLN A 73 6.32 -5.83 -21.66
N ALA A 74 5.37 -6.05 -22.57
CA ALA A 74 3.94 -6.21 -22.30
C ALA A 74 3.50 -7.40 -21.42
N ALA A 75 3.97 -8.63 -21.65
CA ALA A 75 3.30 -9.80 -21.02
C ALA A 75 3.53 -9.97 -19.50
N ARG A 76 4.66 -9.50 -18.94
CA ARG A 76 4.88 -9.52 -17.47
C ARG A 76 4.47 -8.21 -16.78
N PHE A 77 4.43 -7.11 -17.54
CA PHE A 77 3.99 -5.83 -17.02
C PHE A 77 2.47 -5.75 -16.89
N GLU A 78 1.73 -6.44 -17.76
CA GLU A 78 0.27 -6.55 -17.68
C GLU A 78 -0.15 -7.16 -16.34
N ASP A 79 0.34 -8.36 -15.98
CA ASP A 79 0.02 -9.02 -14.70
C ASP A 79 0.34 -8.15 -13.47
N ILE A 80 1.50 -7.52 -13.44
CA ILE A 80 1.92 -6.66 -12.31
C ILE A 80 1.07 -5.40 -12.23
N THR A 81 0.69 -4.83 -13.38
CA THR A 81 -0.15 -3.64 -13.45
C THR A 81 -1.58 -3.95 -13.03
N GLU A 82 -2.12 -5.09 -13.47
CA GLU A 82 -3.46 -5.56 -13.10
C GLU A 82 -3.56 -5.84 -11.59
N ILE A 83 -2.59 -6.57 -11.01
CA ILE A 83 -2.53 -6.79 -9.56
C ILE A 83 -2.47 -5.46 -8.80
N ARG A 84 -1.69 -4.49 -9.29
CA ARG A 84 -1.62 -3.15 -8.67
C ARG A 84 -2.97 -2.45 -8.71
N ILE A 85 -3.68 -2.47 -9.84
CA ILE A 85 -5.01 -1.85 -9.99
C ILE A 85 -6.01 -2.51 -9.04
N LEU A 86 -6.05 -3.85 -8.98
CA LEU A 86 -6.93 -4.58 -8.09
C LEU A 86 -6.66 -4.26 -6.62
N LEU A 87 -5.38 -4.20 -6.23
CA LEU A 87 -5.01 -3.78 -4.87
C LEU A 87 -5.40 -2.32 -4.62
N GLU A 88 -5.21 -1.41 -5.58
CA GLU A 88 -5.64 -0.01 -5.48
C GLU A 88 -7.16 0.17 -5.33
N GLY A 89 -7.96 -0.77 -5.81
CA GLY A 89 -9.41 -0.80 -5.61
C GLY A 89 -9.85 -1.15 -4.19
N LEU A 90 -8.98 -1.78 -3.39
CA LEU A 90 -9.31 -2.15 -2.01
C LEU A 90 -9.34 -0.94 -1.08
N ASP A 91 -10.18 -1.02 -0.04
CA ASP A 91 -10.09 -0.12 1.11
C ASP A 91 -8.64 -0.11 1.69
N PRO A 92 -8.07 1.06 2.04
CA PRO A 92 -6.67 1.16 2.46
C PRO A 92 -6.27 0.26 3.63
N ASP A 93 -7.19 0.04 4.58
CA ASP A 93 -6.94 -0.80 5.74
C ASP A 93 -6.99 -2.29 5.38
N ARG A 94 -7.88 -2.68 4.46
CA ARG A 94 -7.92 -4.04 3.89
C ARG A 94 -6.66 -4.34 3.09
N ARG A 95 -6.26 -3.43 2.20
CA ARG A 95 -5.03 -3.52 1.41
C ARG A 95 -3.81 -3.68 2.30
N SER A 96 -3.68 -2.84 3.33
CA SER A 96 -2.55 -2.89 4.26
C SER A 96 -2.46 -4.23 4.97
N ALA A 97 -3.58 -4.74 5.50
CA ALA A 97 -3.61 -6.04 6.18
C ALA A 97 -3.23 -7.20 5.23
N LEU A 98 -3.72 -7.16 3.98
CA LEU A 98 -3.39 -8.16 2.98
C LEU A 98 -1.90 -8.13 2.59
N VAL A 99 -1.36 -6.94 2.29
CA VAL A 99 0.05 -6.78 1.87
C VAL A 99 1.00 -7.17 3.00
N LEU A 100 0.76 -6.70 4.23
CA LEU A 100 1.64 -7.02 5.36
C LEU A 100 1.72 -8.53 5.60
N THR A 101 0.61 -9.25 5.45
CA THR A 101 0.55 -10.68 5.77
C THR A 101 0.92 -11.58 4.58
N GLN A 102 0.37 -11.33 3.40
CA GLN A 102 0.49 -12.23 2.24
C GLN A 102 1.70 -11.89 1.37
N VAL A 103 2.11 -10.62 1.31
CA VAL A 103 3.23 -10.16 0.46
C VAL A 103 4.50 -10.02 1.29
N LEU A 104 4.41 -9.39 2.46
CA LEU A 104 5.58 -9.12 3.31
C LEU A 104 5.84 -10.21 4.35
N GLY A 105 4.93 -11.18 4.49
CA GLY A 105 5.09 -12.39 5.31
C GLY A 105 4.98 -12.16 6.81
N LEU A 106 4.43 -11.03 7.28
CA LEU A 106 4.25 -10.79 8.71
C LEU A 106 3.16 -11.72 9.27
N SER A 107 3.36 -12.15 10.52
CA SER A 107 2.31 -12.79 11.29
C SER A 107 1.13 -11.83 11.50
N TYR A 108 -0.06 -12.35 11.81
CA TYR A 108 -1.21 -11.50 12.14
C TYR A 108 -0.96 -10.62 13.36
N ALA A 109 -0.11 -11.05 14.31
CA ALA A 109 0.26 -10.25 15.47
C ALA A 109 1.16 -9.06 15.10
N GLU A 110 2.18 -9.29 14.27
CA GLU A 110 3.06 -8.21 13.79
C GLU A 110 2.31 -7.23 12.89
N ALA A 111 1.46 -7.73 11.99
CA ALA A 111 0.64 -6.86 11.14
C ALA A 111 -0.35 -6.02 11.98
N ALA A 112 -0.87 -6.57 13.08
CA ALA A 112 -1.72 -5.86 14.02
C ALA A 112 -0.96 -4.74 14.75
N GLU A 113 0.27 -5.01 15.16
CA GLU A 113 1.17 -4.01 15.74
C GLU A 113 1.45 -2.87 14.75
N VAL A 114 1.82 -3.19 13.50
CA VAL A 114 2.03 -2.20 12.43
C VAL A 114 0.77 -1.37 12.20
N CYS A 115 -0.40 -2.01 12.16
CA CYS A 115 -1.65 -1.33 11.88
C CYS A 115 -2.25 -0.57 13.08
N GLY A 116 -1.76 -0.81 14.30
CA GLY A 116 -2.32 -0.25 15.53
C GLY A 116 -3.75 -0.73 15.81
N CYS A 117 -4.08 -2.00 15.53
CA CYS A 117 -5.41 -2.56 15.75
C CYS A 117 -5.37 -3.97 16.35
N PRO A 118 -6.49 -4.51 16.88
CA PRO A 118 -6.55 -5.89 17.35
C PRO A 118 -6.22 -6.94 16.28
N VAL A 119 -5.64 -8.08 16.67
CA VAL A 119 -5.32 -9.21 15.76
C VAL A 119 -6.56 -9.73 15.04
N GLY A 120 -7.71 -9.79 15.72
CA GLY A 120 -8.99 -10.17 15.10
C GLY A 120 -9.42 -9.21 13.98
N THR A 121 -9.09 -7.92 14.11
CA THR A 121 -9.35 -6.92 13.07
C THR A 121 -8.53 -7.20 11.82
N ILE A 122 -7.23 -7.53 11.95
CA ILE A 122 -6.39 -7.96 10.82
C ILE A 122 -6.99 -9.18 10.13
N ARG A 123 -7.37 -10.21 10.88
CA ARG A 123 -7.99 -11.42 10.32
C ARG A 123 -9.22 -11.08 9.49
N SER A 124 -10.12 -10.26 10.03
CA SER A 124 -11.33 -9.85 9.32
C SER A 124 -11.06 -8.96 8.10
N ARG A 125 -10.02 -8.11 8.15
CA ARG A 125 -9.59 -7.27 7.02
C ARG A 125 -9.01 -8.11 5.89
N VAL A 126 -8.17 -9.10 6.20
CA VAL A 126 -7.61 -10.04 5.22
C VAL A 126 -8.70 -10.86 4.55
N ALA A 127 -9.66 -11.39 5.32
CA ALA A 127 -10.78 -12.14 4.77
C ALA A 127 -11.58 -11.30 3.77
N ARG A 128 -12.00 -10.09 4.18
CA ARG A 128 -12.74 -9.17 3.30
C ARG A 128 -11.92 -8.74 2.08
N ALA A 129 -10.62 -8.48 2.23
CA ALA A 129 -9.75 -8.14 1.11
C ALA A 129 -9.72 -9.24 0.05
N ARG A 130 -9.71 -10.52 0.48
CA ARG A 130 -9.78 -11.66 -0.46
C ARG A 130 -11.12 -11.72 -1.18
N ASP A 131 -12.23 -11.52 -0.46
CA ASP A 131 -13.57 -11.50 -1.06
C ASP A 131 -13.71 -10.36 -2.08
N ASP A 132 -13.19 -9.18 -1.75
CA ASP A 132 -13.18 -8.01 -2.64
C ASP A 132 -12.37 -8.31 -3.93
N LEU A 133 -11.17 -8.90 -3.81
CA LEU A 133 -10.33 -9.26 -4.96
C LEU A 133 -10.97 -10.34 -5.84
N ILE A 134 -11.57 -11.37 -5.24
CA ILE A 134 -12.29 -12.41 -5.99
C ILE A 134 -13.46 -11.81 -6.77
N THR A 135 -14.17 -10.85 -6.16
CA THR A 135 -15.29 -10.17 -6.80
C THR A 135 -14.80 -9.31 -7.98
N ALA A 136 -13.71 -8.57 -7.79
CA ALA A 136 -13.12 -7.73 -8.83
C ALA A 136 -12.57 -8.55 -10.01
N ALA A 137 -11.86 -9.65 -9.75
CA ALA A 137 -11.34 -10.53 -10.81
C ALA A 137 -12.47 -11.16 -11.64
N ARG A 138 -13.61 -11.51 -11.02
CA ARG A 138 -14.78 -12.04 -11.73
C ARG A 138 -15.52 -11.00 -12.58
N SER A 139 -15.36 -9.71 -12.28
CA SER A 139 -15.94 -8.65 -13.12
C SER A 139 -15.09 -8.36 -14.35
N ASP A 140 -13.77 -8.50 -14.27
CA ASP A 140 -12.87 -8.36 -15.44
C ASP A 140 -13.09 -9.51 -16.45
N ASP A 141 -13.19 -10.75 -15.97
CA ASP A 141 -13.47 -11.94 -16.80
C ASP A 141 -14.79 -11.87 -17.60
N ARG A 142 -15.71 -10.98 -17.21
CA ARG A 142 -17.00 -10.77 -17.91
C ARG A 142 -16.99 -9.59 -18.87
N ALA A 143 -15.98 -8.72 -18.76
CA ALA A 143 -15.85 -7.51 -19.57
C ALA A 143 -14.89 -7.69 -20.75
N GLY A 144 -14.00 -8.69 -20.70
CA GLY A 144 -13.21 -9.19 -21.83
C GLY A 144 -13.95 -10.21 -22.68
#